data_AF-A0A958GSM4-F1
#
_entry.id   AF-A0A958GSM4-F1
#
_cell.length_a   1.000
_cell.length_b   1.000
_cell.length_c   1.000
_cell.angle_alpha   90.00
_cell.angle_beta   90.00
_cell.angle_gamma   90.00
#
_symmetry.space_group_name_H-M   'P 1'
#
loop_
_entity.id
_entity.type
_entity.pdbx_description
1 polymer ?
#
loop_
_entity_poly.entity_id
_entity_poly.type
_entity_poly.pdbx_seq_one_letter_code
_entity_poly.pdbx_strand_id
1 'polypeptide(L)'
;MTKAPSILMTMPGALLFTKNGEWVHDGTVVTHPGVQRYFSTHLRFSEEHGGYVIEVEGKCVRVEIEDTPHVVRSIDTTALPWHIRLETGQSEPFRPETFSVGTDNVFYCRDKDNAWLRILRPAAQTLVRYIEEGPTGVAMLVCCGGEFRIAVRNESPD
;
A
#
# COMPACT_ATOMS: atom_id res chain seq x y z
N MET A 1 -25.56 -16.59 -4.93
CA MET A 1 -26.14 -15.39 -5.57
C MET A 1 -25.07 -14.83 -6.49
N THR A 2 -25.29 -14.87 -7.80
CA THR A 2 -24.33 -14.38 -8.79
C THR A 2 -24.42 -12.85 -8.81
N LYS A 3 -23.33 -12.14 -8.46
CA LYS A 3 -23.22 -10.68 -8.57
C LYS A 3 -23.46 -10.31 -10.04
N ALA A 4 -24.28 -9.28 -10.30
CA ALA A 4 -24.47 -8.78 -11.66
C ALA A 4 -23.11 -8.31 -12.22
N PRO A 5 -22.82 -8.56 -13.51
CA PRO A 5 -21.55 -8.16 -14.10
C PRO A 5 -21.39 -6.64 -14.05
N SER A 6 -20.18 -6.19 -13.71
CA SER A 6 -19.88 -4.76 -13.65
C SER A 6 -19.54 -4.26 -15.04
N ILE A 7 -20.08 -3.11 -15.43
CA ILE A 7 -19.85 -2.54 -16.75
C ILE A 7 -18.54 -1.76 -16.69
N LEU A 8 -17.55 -2.20 -17.47
CA LEU A 8 -16.34 -1.41 -17.66
C LEU A 8 -16.67 -0.14 -18.42
N MET A 9 -16.43 1.00 -17.78
CA MET A 9 -16.54 2.30 -18.38
C MET A 9 -15.17 2.77 -18.86
N THR A 10 -15.16 3.40 -20.03
CA THR A 10 -13.99 4.14 -20.48
C THR A 10 -14.11 5.57 -19.97
N MET A 11 -13.30 5.92 -18.97
CA MET A 11 -13.03 7.34 -18.71
C MET A 11 -12.00 7.83 -19.75
N PRO A 12 -12.14 9.04 -20.30
CA PRO A 12 -11.08 9.64 -21.11
C PRO A 12 -9.81 9.78 -20.27
N GLY A 13 -8.67 9.35 -20.81
CA GLY A 13 -7.36 9.42 -20.14
C GLY A 13 -7.07 8.26 -19.20
N ALA A 14 -5.77 8.02 -18.94
CA ALA A 14 -5.32 6.98 -18.03
C ALA A 14 -5.47 7.43 -16.56
N LEU A 15 -5.85 6.50 -15.68
CA LEU A 15 -5.89 6.70 -14.24
C LEU A 15 -4.81 5.83 -13.58
N LEU A 16 -3.88 6.46 -12.88
CA LEU A 16 -2.69 5.85 -12.29
C LEU A 16 -2.63 6.16 -10.80
N PHE A 17 -2.31 5.14 -10.00
CA PHE A 17 -1.86 5.31 -8.62
C PHE A 17 -0.34 5.13 -8.55
N THR A 18 0.37 6.21 -8.21
CA THR A 18 1.83 6.25 -8.23
C THR A 18 2.42 5.57 -7.00
N LYS A 19 3.69 5.18 -7.07
CA LYS A 19 4.46 4.65 -5.93
C LYS A 19 4.67 5.66 -4.81
N ASN A 20 4.35 6.93 -5.04
CA ASN A 20 4.38 7.99 -4.03
C ASN A 20 3.03 8.15 -3.31
N GLY A 21 2.01 7.37 -3.69
CA GLY A 21 0.67 7.45 -3.11
C GLY A 21 -0.15 8.62 -3.63
N GLU A 22 0.04 8.97 -4.91
CA GLU A 22 -0.65 10.04 -5.60
C GLU A 22 -1.54 9.46 -6.70
N TRP A 23 -2.68 10.11 -6.92
CA TRP A 23 -3.55 9.79 -8.06
C TRP A 23 -3.21 10.72 -9.22
N VAL A 24 -3.02 10.15 -10.40
CA VAL A 24 -2.76 10.87 -11.66
C VAL A 24 -3.85 10.51 -12.66
N HIS A 25 -4.52 11.52 -13.20
CA HIS A 25 -5.50 11.38 -14.27
C HIS A 25 -5.01 12.15 -15.50
N ASP A 26 -4.82 11.44 -16.61
CA ASP A 26 -4.35 12.00 -17.88
C ASP A 26 -3.06 12.84 -17.73
N GLY A 27 -2.08 12.28 -17.00
CA GLY A 27 -0.80 12.94 -16.70
C GLY A 27 -0.87 14.06 -15.67
N THR A 28 -2.06 14.40 -15.16
CA THR A 28 -2.25 15.47 -14.16
C THR A 28 -2.51 14.90 -12.77
N VAL A 29 -1.77 15.36 -11.77
CA VAL A 29 -1.99 14.96 -10.37
C VAL A 29 -3.34 15.46 -9.88
N VAL A 30 -4.14 14.55 -9.33
CA VAL A 30 -5.41 14.85 -8.67
C VAL A 30 -5.10 15.45 -7.30
N THR A 31 -5.31 16.74 -7.12
CA THR A 31 -4.93 17.46 -5.88
C THR A 31 -6.01 17.46 -4.80
N HIS A 32 -7.28 17.24 -5.15
CA HIS A 32 -8.38 17.31 -4.19
C HIS A 32 -8.37 16.09 -3.24
N PRO A 33 -8.14 16.26 -1.93
CA PRO A 33 -7.95 15.12 -1.01
C PRO A 33 -9.17 14.20 -0.93
N GLY A 34 -10.38 14.77 -1.05
CA GLY A 34 -11.62 13.99 -1.08
C GLY A 34 -11.71 13.06 -2.28
N VAL A 35 -11.17 13.47 -3.44
CA VAL A 35 -11.18 12.65 -4.67
C VAL A 35 -10.14 11.55 -4.56
N GLN A 36 -8.92 11.88 -4.11
CA GLN A 36 -7.88 10.87 -3.85
C GLN A 36 -8.38 9.79 -2.89
N ARG A 37 -8.98 10.20 -1.76
CA ARG A 37 -9.54 9.29 -0.77
C ARG A 37 -10.67 8.44 -1.37
N TYR A 38 -11.55 9.06 -2.15
CA TYR A 38 -12.64 8.36 -2.82
C TYR A 38 -12.12 7.26 -3.75
N PHE A 39 -11.14 7.56 -4.60
CA PHE A 39 -10.51 6.59 -5.49
C PHE A 39 -9.87 5.43 -4.72
N SER A 40 -8.99 5.72 -3.75
CA SER A 40 -8.38 4.68 -2.92
C SER A 40 -9.41 3.83 -2.16
N THR A 41 -10.50 4.41 -1.68
CA THR A 41 -11.53 3.66 -0.92
C THR A 41 -12.28 2.66 -1.79
N HIS A 42 -12.43 2.94 -3.09
CA HIS A 42 -13.16 2.10 -4.06
C HIS A 42 -12.22 1.28 -4.95
N LEU A 43 -10.91 1.37 -4.76
CA LEU A 43 -9.91 0.59 -5.49
C LEU A 43 -9.98 -0.88 -5.08
N ARG A 44 -10.16 -1.78 -6.05
CA ARG A 44 -10.20 -3.23 -5.82
C ARG A 44 -9.51 -3.96 -6.97
N PHE A 45 -8.98 -5.14 -6.69
CA PHE A 45 -8.60 -6.06 -7.76
C PHE A 45 -9.86 -6.71 -8.34
N SER A 46 -10.00 -6.70 -9.66
CA SER A 46 -11.10 -7.32 -10.39
C SER A 46 -10.57 -8.56 -11.12
N GLU A 47 -11.02 -9.74 -10.69
CA GLU A 47 -10.75 -11.00 -11.41
C GLU A 47 -11.36 -10.99 -12.82
N GLU A 48 -12.55 -10.38 -12.97
CA GLU A 48 -13.24 -10.25 -14.26
C GLU A 48 -12.42 -9.45 -15.28
N HIS A 49 -11.73 -8.39 -14.83
CA HIS A 49 -10.97 -7.50 -15.70
C HIS A 49 -9.46 -7.73 -15.65
N GLY A 50 -8.99 -8.68 -14.83
CA GLY A 50 -7.58 -9.04 -14.69
C GLY A 50 -6.69 -7.91 -14.16
N GLY A 51 -7.20 -7.08 -13.25
CA GLY A 51 -6.42 -5.94 -12.75
C GLY A 51 -7.17 -5.04 -11.79
N TYR A 52 -6.52 -3.95 -11.37
CA TYR A 52 -7.11 -2.99 -10.45
C TYR A 52 -8.14 -2.09 -11.14
N VAL A 53 -9.26 -1.89 -10.45
CA VAL A 53 -10.34 -1.02 -10.88
C VAL A 53 -10.86 -0.19 -9.71
N ILE A 54 -11.45 0.96 -10.03
CA ILE A 54 -12.39 1.63 -9.13
C ILE A 54 -13.78 1.13 -9.49
N GLU A 55 -14.45 0.46 -8.56
CA GLU A 55 -15.82 -0.03 -8.74
C GLU A 55 -16.81 0.78 -7.89
N VAL A 56 -17.81 1.36 -8.54
CA VAL A 56 -18.88 2.15 -7.91
C VAL A 56 -20.20 1.85 -8.62
N GLU A 57 -21.21 1.38 -7.87
CA GLU A 57 -22.57 1.15 -8.37
C GLU A 57 -22.62 0.31 -9.67
N GLY A 58 -21.79 -0.74 -9.76
CA GLY A 58 -21.70 -1.63 -10.93
C GLY A 58 -20.98 -1.02 -12.14
N LYS A 59 -20.29 0.11 -11.96
CA LYS A 59 -19.43 0.74 -12.97
C LYS A 59 -17.99 0.57 -12.55
N CYS A 60 -17.14 0.18 -13.48
CA CYS A 60 -15.70 0.00 -13.25
C CYS A 60 -14.88 0.96 -14.11
N VAL A 61 -13.78 1.47 -13.55
CA VAL A 61 -12.74 2.19 -14.30
C VAL A 61 -11.40 1.52 -14.02
N ARG A 62 -10.64 1.16 -15.06
CA ARG A 62 -9.30 0.56 -14.89
C ARG A 62 -8.33 1.55 -14.25
N VAL A 63 -7.46 1.01 -13.41
CA VAL A 63 -6.41 1.75 -12.72
C VAL A 63 -5.08 1.05 -12.97
N GLU A 64 -4.10 1.81 -13.41
CA GLU A 64 -2.71 1.37 -13.40
C GLU A 64 -2.12 1.59 -12.00
N ILE A 65 -1.39 0.60 -11.50
CA ILE A 65 -0.71 0.66 -10.19
C ILE A 65 0.79 0.63 -10.45
N GLU A 66 1.50 1.67 -10.04
CA GLU A 66 2.96 1.75 -10.27
C GLU A 66 3.74 0.78 -9.38
N ASP A 67 3.26 0.48 -8.16
CA ASP A 67 3.91 -0.46 -7.23
C ASP A 67 2.91 -1.22 -6.36
N THR A 68 2.25 -0.53 -5.41
CA THR A 68 1.24 -1.12 -4.52
C THR A 68 -0.05 -0.32 -4.57
N PRO A 69 -1.23 -0.96 -4.37
CA PRO A 69 -2.53 -0.27 -4.45
C PRO A 69 -2.76 0.72 -3.30
N HIS A 70 -1.99 0.62 -2.23
CA HIS A 70 -2.03 1.51 -1.06
C HIS A 70 -0.61 1.74 -0.54
N VAL A 71 -0.41 2.84 0.20
CA VAL A 71 0.88 3.19 0.78
C VAL A 71 0.76 3.65 2.23
N VAL A 72 1.78 3.34 3.03
CA VAL A 72 1.89 3.83 4.41
C VAL A 72 2.55 5.21 4.42
N ARG A 73 1.83 6.23 4.90
CA ARG A 73 2.31 7.61 5.01
C ARG A 73 3.04 7.91 6.31
N SER A 74 2.61 7.29 7.41
CA SER A 74 3.24 7.45 8.72
C SER A 74 3.04 6.22 9.59
N ILE A 75 3.89 6.07 10.61
CA ILE A 75 3.81 5.01 11.62
C ILE A 75 3.83 5.68 12.98
N ASP A 76 2.82 5.38 13.78
CA ASP A 76 2.69 5.82 15.17
C ASP A 76 3.30 4.77 16.09
N THR A 77 4.41 5.15 16.73
CA THR A 77 5.17 4.30 17.66
C THR A 77 4.98 4.71 19.13
N THR A 78 4.06 5.64 19.41
CA THR A 78 3.85 6.20 20.75
C THR A 78 3.10 5.27 21.70
N ALA A 79 2.35 4.30 21.15
CA ALA A 79 1.60 3.30 21.89
C ALA A 79 1.78 1.91 21.29
N LEU A 80 1.58 0.86 22.09
CA LEU A 80 1.57 -0.53 21.63
C LEU A 80 0.13 -1.05 21.49
N PRO A 81 -0.18 -1.80 20.42
CA PRO A 81 0.67 -2.05 19.25
C PRO A 81 0.88 -0.77 18.42
N TRP A 82 1.99 -0.69 17.69
CA TRP A 82 2.21 0.40 16.73
C TRP A 82 1.12 0.40 15.67
N HIS A 83 0.82 1.57 15.11
CA HIS A 83 -0.17 1.71 14.06
C HIS A 83 0.43 2.34 12.81
N ILE A 84 0.03 1.86 11.64
CA ILE A 84 0.33 2.50 10.36
C ILE A 84 -0.85 3.38 9.95
N ARG A 85 -0.55 4.48 9.25
CA ARG A 85 -1.55 5.36 8.64
C ARG A 85 -1.40 5.32 7.13
N LEU A 86 -2.47 4.92 6.45
CA LEU A 86 -2.54 4.82 4.99
C LEU A 86 -2.77 6.18 4.34
N GLU A 87 -2.61 6.25 3.01
CA GLU A 87 -2.92 7.46 2.24
C GLU A 87 -4.41 7.85 2.29
N THR A 88 -5.29 6.90 2.58
CA THR A 88 -6.73 7.14 2.81
C THR A 88 -7.03 7.86 4.13
N GLY A 89 -6.03 7.96 5.01
CA GLY A 89 -6.18 8.41 6.40
C GLY A 89 -6.65 7.32 7.37
N GLN A 90 -6.93 6.11 6.89
CA GLN A 90 -7.22 4.97 7.75
C GLN A 90 -5.98 4.59 8.58
N SER A 91 -6.24 4.14 9.80
CA SER A 91 -5.22 3.66 10.72
C SER A 91 -5.47 2.18 11.00
N GLU A 92 -4.42 1.38 10.95
CA GLU A 92 -4.49 -0.06 11.24
C GLU A 92 -3.26 -0.52 12.04
N PRO A 93 -3.38 -1.61 12.83
CA PRO A 93 -2.24 -2.15 13.56
C PRO A 93 -1.10 -2.51 12.60
N PHE A 94 0.11 -2.07 12.93
CA PHE A 94 1.30 -2.49 12.22
C PHE A 94 1.57 -3.97 12.49
N ARG A 95 1.98 -4.71 11.45
CA ARG A 95 2.30 -6.13 11.48
C ARG A 95 3.79 -6.34 11.22
N PRO A 96 4.64 -6.28 12.26
CA PRO A 96 6.10 -6.33 12.12
C PRO A 96 6.60 -7.59 11.42
N GLU A 97 5.90 -8.71 11.57
CA GLU A 97 6.23 -9.99 10.94
C GLU A 97 6.12 -9.98 9.41
N THR A 98 5.47 -8.96 8.85
CA THR A 98 5.30 -8.78 7.41
C THR A 98 6.28 -7.77 6.81
N PHE A 99 7.09 -7.13 7.66
CA PHE A 99 8.03 -6.10 7.24
C PHE A 99 9.12 -6.68 6.36
N SER A 100 9.34 -6.05 5.21
CA SER A 100 10.29 -6.52 4.21
C SER A 100 10.93 -5.37 3.44
N VAL A 101 12.07 -5.67 2.83
CA VAL A 101 12.84 -4.74 1.99
C VAL A 101 12.84 -5.29 0.57
N GLY A 102 12.36 -4.50 -0.38
CA GLY A 102 12.42 -4.81 -1.81
C GLY A 102 13.63 -4.19 -2.50
N THR A 103 13.52 -4.03 -3.81
CA THR A 103 14.52 -3.33 -4.64
C THR A 103 14.70 -1.88 -4.16
N ASP A 104 15.88 -1.31 -4.43
CA ASP A 104 16.24 0.07 -4.08
C ASP A 104 16.03 0.45 -2.60
N ASN A 105 16.09 -0.55 -1.70
CA ASN A 105 15.85 -0.40 -0.26
C ASN A 105 14.45 0.13 0.07
N VAL A 106 13.46 -0.18 -0.76
CA VAL A 106 12.08 0.20 -0.49
C VAL A 106 11.49 -0.73 0.57
N PHE A 107 10.82 -0.14 1.55
CA PHE A 107 10.20 -0.86 2.64
C PHE A 107 8.75 -1.20 2.32
N TYR A 108 8.34 -2.40 2.72
CA TYR A 108 6.98 -2.89 2.54
C TYR A 108 6.49 -3.56 3.83
N CYS A 109 5.17 -3.53 4.02
CA CYS A 109 4.47 -4.40 4.96
C CYS A 109 3.19 -4.90 4.31
N ARG A 110 2.39 -5.66 5.05
CA ARG A 110 1.07 -6.09 4.60
C ARG A 110 -0.04 -5.53 5.47
N ASP A 111 -1.18 -5.27 4.85
CA ASP A 111 -2.41 -4.96 5.55
C ASP A 111 -3.02 -6.21 6.21
N LYS A 112 -4.22 -6.04 6.78
CA LYS A 112 -5.02 -7.13 7.37
C LYS A 112 -5.48 -8.19 6.35
N ASP A 113 -5.60 -7.81 5.08
CA ASP A 113 -6.07 -8.66 3.98
C ASP A 113 -4.87 -9.31 3.21
N ASN A 114 -3.65 -9.15 3.76
CA ASN A 114 -2.37 -9.58 3.20
C ASN A 114 -1.97 -8.91 1.87
N ALA A 115 -2.58 -7.80 1.51
CA ALA A 115 -2.14 -7.00 0.38
C ALA A 115 -0.86 -6.23 0.74
N TRP A 116 0.02 -6.07 -0.24
CA TRP A 116 1.26 -5.33 -0.06
C TRP A 116 1.01 -3.82 0.05
N LEU A 117 1.69 -3.21 1.01
CA LEU A 117 1.72 -1.76 1.23
C LEU A 117 3.16 -1.27 1.11
N ARG A 118 3.42 -0.34 0.20
CA ARG A 118 4.70 0.37 0.15
C ARG A 118 4.76 1.39 1.29
N ILE A 119 5.86 1.38 2.03
CA ILE A 119 6.10 2.33 3.12
C ILE A 119 6.84 3.54 2.55
N LEU A 120 6.18 4.71 2.57
CA LEU A 120 6.79 5.93 2.06
C LEU A 120 7.96 6.37 2.94
N ARG A 121 8.88 7.16 2.36
CA ARG A 121 10.10 7.61 3.04
C ARG A 121 9.86 8.22 4.44
N PRO A 122 8.84 9.08 4.67
CA PRO A 122 8.59 9.61 6.02
C PRO A 122 8.28 8.51 7.04
N ALA A 123 7.49 7.51 6.67
CA ALA A 123 7.18 6.35 7.50
C ALA A 123 8.41 5.44 7.69
N ALA A 124 9.19 5.22 6.63
CA ALA A 124 10.39 4.40 6.67
C ALA A 124 11.44 4.97 7.62
N GLN A 125 11.63 6.29 7.64
CA GLN A 125 12.54 6.97 8.57
C GLN A 125 12.19 6.73 10.05
N THR A 126 10.91 6.50 10.38
CA THR A 126 10.51 6.10 11.72
C THR A 126 11.01 4.68 12.03
N LEU A 127 10.83 3.72 11.11
CA LEU A 127 11.23 2.32 11.32
C LEU A 127 12.74 2.13 11.40
N VAL A 128 13.53 2.86 10.62
CA VAL A 128 15.01 2.73 10.61
C VAL A 128 15.61 2.84 12.01
N ARG A 129 14.98 3.62 12.91
CA ARG A 129 15.42 3.80 14.31
C ARG A 129 15.33 2.54 15.16
N TYR A 130 14.61 1.55 14.68
CA TYR A 130 14.30 0.29 15.36
C TYR A 130 14.82 -0.90 14.56
N ILE A 131 15.62 -0.67 13.52
CA ILE A 131 16.33 -1.71 12.81
C ILE A 131 17.69 -1.90 13.47
N GLU A 132 17.93 -3.11 13.94
CA GLU A 132 19.17 -3.50 14.59
C GLU A 132 19.86 -4.63 13.81
N GLU A 133 21.17 -4.73 13.94
CA GLU A 133 21.92 -5.85 13.41
C GLU A 133 21.84 -7.01 14.40
N GLY A 134 21.22 -8.11 13.97
CA GLY A 134 21.12 -9.33 14.77
C GLY A 134 22.45 -10.08 14.88
N PRO A 135 22.52 -11.12 15.72
CA PRO A 135 23.77 -11.85 16.03
C PRO A 135 24.50 -12.46 14.83
N THR A 136 23.81 -12.67 13.71
CA THR A 136 24.34 -13.27 12.48
C THR A 136 24.57 -12.25 11.36
N GLY A 137 24.53 -10.95 11.67
CA GLY A 137 24.60 -9.87 10.68
C GLY A 137 23.29 -9.67 9.89
N VAL A 138 22.20 -10.33 10.32
CA VAL A 138 20.88 -10.20 9.70
C VAL A 138 20.17 -9.01 10.31
N ALA A 139 19.64 -8.12 9.48
CA ALA A 139 18.86 -6.98 9.95
C ALA A 139 17.52 -7.45 10.57
N MET A 140 17.25 -6.95 11.77
CA MET A 140 16.08 -7.27 12.59
C MET A 140 15.31 -5.98 12.88
N LEU A 141 13.99 -6.01 12.80
CA LEU A 141 13.13 -4.96 13.29
C LEU A 141 12.77 -5.26 14.76
N VAL A 142 13.18 -4.39 15.67
CA VAL A 142 12.97 -4.52 17.12
C VAL A 142 11.84 -3.57 17.53
N CYS A 143 10.64 -4.11 17.68
CA CYS A 143 9.46 -3.31 18.00
C CYS A 143 8.39 -4.14 18.71
N CYS A 144 7.40 -3.48 19.33
CA CYS A 144 6.26 -4.16 19.95
C CYS A 144 6.62 -5.27 20.96
N GLY A 145 7.80 -5.18 21.59
CA GLY A 145 8.28 -6.18 22.55
C GLY A 145 8.86 -7.45 21.93
N GLY A 146 9.16 -7.46 20.63
CA GLY A 146 9.77 -8.59 19.93
C GLY A 146 10.79 -8.17 18.88
N GLU A 147 11.47 -9.17 18.32
CA GLU A 147 12.46 -9.04 17.25
C GLU A 147 11.97 -9.78 16.01
N PHE A 148 11.89 -9.08 14.88
CA PHE A 148 11.33 -9.59 13.64
C PHE A 148 12.39 -9.57 12.54
N ARG A 149 12.66 -10.73 11.95
CA ARG A 149 13.60 -10.81 10.83
C ARG A 149 13.03 -10.05 9.64
N ILE A 150 13.83 -9.16 9.07
CA ILE A 150 13.47 -8.40 7.88
C ILE A 150 13.60 -9.32 6.67
N ALA A 151 12.49 -9.58 5.99
CA ALA A 151 12.49 -10.39 4.77
C ALA A 151 12.96 -9.57 3.56
N VAL A 152 13.57 -10.24 2.58
CA VAL A 152 13.84 -9.64 1.27
C VAL A 152 12.65 -9.95 0.36
N ARG A 153 12.02 -8.90 -0.18
CA ARG A 153 10.99 -9.03 -1.21
C ARG A 153 11.68 -9.20 -2.55
N ASN A 154 11.73 -10.44 -3.04
CA ASN A 154 12.08 -10.70 -4.43
C ASN A 154 10.86 -10.31 -5.28
N GLU A 155 11.03 -9.34 -6.17
CA GLU A 155 9.99 -8.97 -7.13
C GLU A 155 9.74 -10.14 -8.09
N SER A 156 8.63 -10.84 -7.92
CA SER A 156 7.88 -11.34 -9.08
C SER A 156 6.75 -10.33 -9.30
N PRO A 157 6.75 -9.57 -10.40
CA PRO A 157 5.53 -8.93 -10.86
C PRO A 157 4.68 -10.05 -11.46
N ASP A 158 3.67 -10.50 -10.73
CA ASP A 158 2.54 -11.23 -11.33
C ASP A 158 1.55 -10.22 -11.93
#